data_AF-F9WHD1-F1
#
_entry.id   AF-F9WHD1-F1
#
_cell.length_a   1.000
_cell.length_b   1.000
_cell.length_c   1.000
_cell.angle_alpha   90.00
_cell.angle_beta   90.00
_cell.angle_gamma   90.00
#
_symmetry.space_group_name_H-M   'P 1'
#
loop_
_entity.id
_entity.type
_entity.pdbx_description
1 polymer ?
#
loop_
_entity_poly.entity_id
_entity_poly.type
_entity_poly.pdbx_seq_one_letter_code
_entity_poly.pdbx_strand_id
1 'polypeptide(L)'
;MILRHRELVSAFEGRASADRLLFATNLPHWADRNTRSEFVQQFRKAEKNSSRWTPLTLLGYAASRFAKAVISPVRVVNADAVVEAVFAQYMVAVDDMRYGPFDDNNCFLNGASRSKGCAANYGATQISIWSMTRVLNVSAPPLTSPVTPSITYSVPDASGLTPAHLAGIIVGSIVMLLFFSMATTLLVRCEAMRNIRDNESAPKEPTDPVTLIFTDIESSTAL
;
A
#
# COMPACT_ATOMS: atom_id res chain seq x y z
N MET A 1 -22.77 -8.34 -1.73
CA MET A 1 -24.17 -8.09 -1.29
C MET A 1 -25.08 -7.71 -2.46
N ILE A 2 -24.78 -6.63 -3.19
CA ILE A 2 -25.73 -5.99 -4.13
C ILE A 2 -26.21 -6.92 -5.27
N LEU A 3 -25.30 -7.68 -5.89
CA LEU A 3 -25.62 -8.56 -7.03
C LEU A 3 -26.29 -9.89 -6.64
N ARG A 4 -26.17 -10.32 -5.38
CA ARG A 4 -26.67 -11.62 -4.87
C ARG A 4 -27.67 -11.43 -3.73
N HIS A 5 -28.40 -10.32 -3.75
CA HIS A 5 -29.26 -9.93 -2.63
C HIS A 5 -30.33 -10.99 -2.36
N ARG A 6 -30.98 -11.54 -3.39
CA ARG A 6 -32.06 -12.53 -3.21
C ARG A 6 -31.54 -13.85 -2.63
N GLU A 7 -30.39 -14.32 -3.11
CA GLU A 7 -29.77 -15.54 -2.65
C GLU A 7 -29.33 -15.40 -1.18
N LEU A 8 -28.78 -14.24 -0.81
CA LEU A 8 -28.42 -13.93 0.56
C LEU A 8 -29.64 -13.80 1.47
N VAL A 9 -30.72 -13.15 1.02
CA VAL A 9 -31.98 -13.10 1.77
C VAL A 9 -32.48 -14.52 2.03
N SER A 10 -32.63 -15.33 0.98
CA SER A 10 -33.12 -16.71 1.11
C SER A 10 -32.25 -17.59 2.02
N ALA A 11 -30.93 -17.37 2.03
CA ALA A 11 -30.02 -18.18 2.84
C ALA A 11 -29.98 -17.78 4.32
N PHE A 12 -30.28 -16.52 4.66
CA PHE A 12 -30.05 -15.97 6.00
C PHE A 12 -31.30 -15.42 6.69
N GLU A 13 -32.42 -15.26 5.99
CA GLU A 13 -33.67 -14.81 6.58
C GLU A 13 -34.15 -15.77 7.68
N GLY A 14 -34.44 -15.21 8.86
CA GLY A 14 -34.84 -15.98 10.04
C GLY A 14 -33.74 -16.85 10.67
N ARG A 15 -32.48 -16.77 10.21
CA ARG A 15 -31.38 -17.59 10.73
C ARG A 15 -30.44 -16.81 11.64
N ALA A 16 -30.02 -17.42 12.74
CA ALA A 16 -29.02 -16.86 13.65
C ALA A 16 -27.65 -16.60 12.98
N SER A 17 -27.36 -17.28 11.86
CA SER A 17 -26.14 -17.02 11.09
C SER A 17 -26.10 -15.64 10.42
N ALA A 18 -27.23 -14.93 10.33
CA ALA A 18 -27.32 -13.60 9.73
C ALA A 18 -26.47 -12.56 10.49
N ASP A 19 -26.30 -12.72 11.80
CA ASP A 19 -25.46 -11.81 12.61
C ASP A 19 -23.97 -11.94 12.31
N ARG A 20 -23.55 -13.09 11.77
CA ARG A 20 -22.13 -13.41 11.52
C ARG A 20 -21.66 -13.04 10.13
N LEU A 21 -22.58 -12.84 9.19
CA LEU A 21 -22.23 -12.41 7.84
C LEU A 21 -22.15 -10.88 7.80
N LEU A 22 -20.96 -10.35 7.55
CA LEU A 22 -20.67 -8.93 7.64
C LEU A 22 -20.41 -8.31 6.27
N PHE A 23 -20.80 -7.05 6.10
CA PHE A 23 -20.58 -6.26 4.90
C PHE A 23 -20.12 -4.86 5.27
N ALA A 24 -19.05 -4.40 4.61
CA ALA A 24 -18.73 -2.98 4.59
C ALA A 24 -19.63 -2.28 3.57
N THR A 25 -20.26 -1.17 3.96
CA THR A 25 -21.04 -0.34 3.05
C THR A 25 -20.98 1.12 3.44
N ASN A 26 -21.02 1.98 2.42
CA ASN A 26 -21.20 3.42 2.51
C ASN A 26 -22.62 3.87 2.14
N LEU A 27 -23.47 2.93 1.72
CA LEU A 27 -24.84 3.26 1.36
C LEU A 27 -25.69 3.37 2.63
N PRO A 28 -26.53 4.41 2.74
CA PRO A 28 -27.53 4.48 3.79
C PRO A 28 -28.56 3.35 3.61
N HIS A 29 -29.22 2.97 4.70
CA HIS A 29 -30.18 1.87 4.67
C HIS A 29 -31.43 2.24 3.86
N TRP A 30 -31.66 1.55 2.74
CA TRP A 30 -32.71 1.87 1.77
C TRP A 30 -34.14 1.86 2.35
N ALA A 31 -34.39 1.00 3.34
CA ALA A 31 -35.72 0.84 3.95
C ALA A 31 -35.93 1.67 5.24
N ASP A 32 -34.99 2.55 5.64
CA ASP A 32 -35.11 3.31 6.88
C ASP A 32 -36.13 4.45 6.77
N ARG A 33 -37.28 4.26 7.42
CA ARG A 33 -38.40 5.23 7.45
C ARG A 33 -38.00 6.57 8.08
N ASN A 34 -37.13 6.54 9.09
CA ASN A 34 -36.72 7.71 9.85
C ASN A 34 -35.35 8.26 9.40
N THR A 35 -34.93 7.90 8.19
CA THR A 35 -33.63 8.31 7.66
C THR A 35 -33.50 9.83 7.57
N ARG A 36 -32.35 10.33 8.04
CA ARG A 36 -31.91 11.71 7.84
C ARG A 36 -31.21 11.92 6.49
N SER A 37 -30.99 10.84 5.73
CA SER A 37 -30.33 10.92 4.43
C SER A 37 -31.28 11.49 3.38
N GLU A 38 -30.92 12.65 2.83
CA GLU A 38 -31.67 13.28 1.74
C GLU A 38 -31.72 12.34 0.52
N PHE A 39 -30.61 11.67 0.20
CA PHE A 39 -30.51 10.72 -0.89
C PHE A 39 -31.54 9.60 -0.78
N VAL A 40 -31.71 8.97 0.38
CA VAL A 40 -32.73 7.92 0.58
C VAL A 40 -34.14 8.50 0.49
N GLN A 41 -34.36 9.72 0.98
CA GLN A 41 -35.65 10.38 0.84
C GLN A 41 -36.00 10.62 -0.64
N GLN A 42 -35.05 11.07 -1.46
CA GLN A 42 -35.24 11.26 -2.90
C GLN A 42 -35.42 9.92 -3.65
N PHE A 43 -34.66 8.88 -3.28
CA PHE A 43 -34.83 7.53 -3.81
C PHE A 43 -36.26 7.02 -3.63
N ARG A 44 -36.83 7.14 -2.42
CA ARG A 44 -38.20 6.66 -2.14
C ARG A 44 -39.29 7.51 -2.78
N LYS A 45 -39.01 8.79 -3.06
CA LYS A 45 -39.90 9.61 -3.87
C LYS A 45 -39.93 9.13 -5.32
N ALA A 46 -38.78 8.69 -5.84
CA ALA A 46 -38.64 8.20 -7.20
C ALA A 46 -39.18 6.76 -7.38
N GLU A 47 -38.90 5.87 -6.44
CA GLU A 47 -39.43 4.50 -6.42
C GLU A 47 -40.47 4.38 -5.30
N LYS A 48 -41.75 4.50 -5.64
CA LYS A 48 -42.84 4.44 -4.67
C LYS A 48 -43.13 3.02 -4.18
N ASN A 49 -42.72 2.00 -4.93
CA ASN A 49 -42.99 0.61 -4.57
C ASN A 49 -41.94 0.10 -3.57
N SER A 50 -42.33 -0.06 -2.31
CA SER A 50 -41.42 -0.51 -1.25
C SER A 50 -40.86 -1.91 -1.46
N SER A 51 -41.54 -2.78 -2.23
CA SER A 51 -41.00 -4.10 -2.58
C SER A 51 -39.77 -4.01 -3.49
N ARG A 52 -39.59 -2.89 -4.17
CA ARG A 52 -38.42 -2.59 -5.00
C ARG A 52 -37.34 -1.86 -4.24
N TRP A 53 -37.52 -1.51 -2.96
CA TRP A 53 -36.44 -0.92 -2.16
C TRP A 53 -35.43 -2.00 -1.79
N THR A 54 -34.45 -2.16 -2.66
CA THR A 54 -33.35 -3.12 -2.51
C THR A 54 -32.02 -2.40 -2.63
N PRO A 55 -30.92 -3.00 -2.14
CA PRO A 55 -29.61 -2.41 -2.33
C PRO A 55 -29.23 -2.25 -3.80
N LEU A 56 -29.71 -3.14 -4.68
CA LEU A 56 -29.46 -3.06 -6.12
C LEU A 56 -30.17 -1.88 -6.79
N THR A 57 -31.45 -1.67 -6.47
CA THR A 57 -32.18 -0.50 -6.97
C THR A 57 -31.64 0.81 -6.41
N LEU A 58 -31.20 0.83 -5.14
CA LEU A 58 -30.57 2.01 -4.54
C LEU A 58 -29.25 2.32 -5.24
N LEU A 59 -28.44 1.30 -5.56
CA LEU A 59 -27.20 1.47 -6.33
C LEU A 59 -27.48 2.01 -7.74
N GLY A 60 -28.48 1.47 -8.44
CA GLY A 60 -28.88 1.96 -9.77
C GLY A 60 -29.34 3.42 -9.72
N TYR A 61 -30.07 3.80 -8.67
CA TYR A 61 -30.46 5.18 -8.42
C TYR A 61 -29.24 6.08 -8.14
N ALA A 62 -28.30 5.61 -7.30
CA ALA A 62 -27.06 6.33 -7.01
C ALA A 62 -26.25 6.61 -8.28
N ALA A 63 -26.04 5.59 -9.11
CA ALA A 63 -25.32 5.70 -10.38
C ALA A 63 -26.00 6.69 -11.33
N SER A 64 -27.33 6.66 -11.43
CA SER A 64 -28.10 7.57 -12.27
C SER A 64 -28.02 9.02 -11.79
N ARG A 65 -28.07 9.24 -10.46
CA ARG A 65 -27.95 10.57 -9.86
C ARG A 65 -26.54 11.14 -10.00
N PHE A 66 -25.52 10.30 -9.84
CA PHE A 66 -24.12 10.65 -10.12
C PHE A 66 -23.94 11.07 -11.58
N ALA A 67 -24.39 10.24 -12.54
CA ALA A 67 -24.32 10.56 -13.95
C ALA A 67 -25.04 11.88 -14.26
N LYS A 68 -26.23 12.10 -13.70
CA LYS A 68 -26.94 13.37 -13.84
C LYS A 68 -26.12 14.56 -13.31
N ALA A 69 -25.51 14.43 -12.14
CA ALA A 69 -24.69 15.50 -11.56
C ALA A 69 -23.48 15.84 -12.42
N VAL A 70 -22.82 14.83 -13.00
CA VAL A 70 -21.67 15.00 -13.89
C VAL A 70 -22.06 15.61 -15.24
N ILE A 71 -23.17 15.16 -15.83
CA ILE A 71 -23.59 15.55 -17.18
C ILE A 71 -24.27 16.92 -17.21
N SER A 72 -24.99 17.31 -16.14
CA SER A 72 -25.72 18.59 -16.08
C SER A 72 -24.90 19.84 -16.44
N PRO A 73 -23.63 19.99 -16.00
CA PRO A 73 -22.80 21.13 -16.40
C PRO A 73 -22.18 21.02 -17.81
N VAL A 74 -22.26 19.86 -18.48
CA VAL A 74 -21.63 19.62 -19.79
C VAL A 74 -22.50 20.19 -20.90
N ARG A 75 -21.96 21.10 -21.72
CA ARG A 75 -22.69 21.76 -22.82
C ARG A 75 -23.05 20.82 -23.98
N VAL A 76 -22.14 19.91 -24.33
CA VAL A 76 -22.31 18.93 -25.41
C VAL A 76 -21.95 17.57 -24.86
N VAL A 77 -22.93 16.69 -24.75
CA VAL A 77 -22.75 15.37 -24.14
C VAL A 77 -22.18 14.40 -25.17
N ASN A 78 -20.92 14.03 -24.98
CA ASN A 78 -20.26 12.93 -25.68
C ASN A 78 -19.34 12.17 -24.69
N ALA A 79 -18.81 11.02 -25.10
CA ALA A 79 -18.02 10.17 -24.22
C ALA A 79 -16.81 10.92 -23.63
N ASP A 80 -16.07 11.65 -24.46
CA ASP A 80 -14.88 12.37 -24.04
C ASP A 80 -15.22 13.51 -23.07
N ALA A 81 -16.26 14.29 -23.37
CA ALA A 81 -16.72 15.39 -22.52
C ALA A 81 -17.21 14.90 -21.15
N VAL A 82 -17.82 13.72 -21.08
CA VAL A 82 -18.22 13.11 -19.80
C VAL A 82 -17.00 12.64 -19.03
N VAL A 83 -16.04 11.99 -19.68
CA VAL A 83 -14.80 11.55 -19.05
C VAL A 83 -14.01 12.75 -18.52
N GLU A 84 -13.84 13.79 -19.34
CA GLU A 84 -13.23 15.06 -18.94
C GLU A 84 -13.97 15.73 -17.79
N ALA A 85 -15.31 15.73 -17.80
CA ALA A 85 -16.10 16.29 -16.71
C ALA A 85 -15.89 15.53 -15.40
N VAL A 86 -15.81 14.18 -15.43
CA VAL A 86 -15.50 13.38 -14.24
C VAL A 86 -14.07 13.68 -13.76
N PHE A 87 -13.09 13.75 -14.64
CA PHE A 87 -11.71 14.03 -14.27
C PHE A 87 -11.50 15.46 -13.75
N ALA A 88 -12.16 16.45 -14.35
CA ALA A 88 -12.08 17.84 -13.93
C ALA A 88 -12.81 18.10 -12.61
N GLN A 89 -13.84 17.32 -12.31
CA GLN A 89 -14.56 17.42 -11.04
C GLN A 89 -13.81 16.65 -9.94
N TYR A 90 -13.00 17.38 -9.18
CA TYR A 90 -12.35 16.82 -7.98
C TYR A 90 -13.36 16.19 -7.01
N MET A 91 -14.55 16.77 -6.85
CA MET A 91 -15.59 16.24 -5.98
C MET A 91 -16.96 16.39 -6.64
N VAL A 92 -17.70 15.28 -6.72
CA VAL A 92 -19.10 15.24 -7.16
C VAL A 92 -20.00 15.13 -5.93
N ALA A 93 -20.92 16.09 -5.83
CA ALA A 93 -21.92 16.17 -4.78
C ALA A 93 -23.26 15.66 -5.30
N VAL A 94 -23.87 14.69 -4.61
CA VAL A 94 -25.22 14.21 -4.91
C VAL A 94 -26.00 14.14 -3.62
N ASP A 95 -26.93 15.08 -3.41
CA ASP A 95 -27.70 15.19 -2.17
C ASP A 95 -26.73 15.24 -0.96
N ASP A 96 -26.87 14.33 0.02
CA ASP A 96 -25.97 14.16 1.16
C ASP A 96 -24.77 13.22 0.89
N MET A 97 -24.64 12.68 -0.32
CA MET A 97 -23.51 11.84 -0.73
C MET A 97 -22.37 12.65 -1.40
N ARG A 98 -21.13 12.22 -1.16
CA ARG A 98 -19.91 12.81 -1.73
C ARG A 98 -19.08 11.74 -2.42
N TYR A 99 -18.59 12.05 -3.61
CA TYR A 99 -17.67 11.22 -4.40
C TYR A 99 -16.45 12.06 -4.76
N GLY A 100 -15.24 11.57 -4.54
CA GLY A 100 -14.01 12.33 -4.81
C GLY A 100 -12.77 11.59 -4.31
N PRO A 101 -11.57 12.16 -4.43
CA PRO A 101 -10.32 11.52 -4.03
C PRO A 101 -10.17 11.40 -2.52
N PHE A 102 -9.29 10.47 -2.10
CA PHE A 102 -8.93 10.19 -0.72
C PHE A 102 -7.96 11.23 -0.16
N ASP A 103 -8.44 12.36 0.36
CA ASP A 103 -7.56 13.34 1.02
C ASP A 103 -8.32 14.27 2.00
N ASP A 104 -7.97 14.18 3.28
CA ASP A 104 -8.50 15.03 4.35
C ASP A 104 -7.68 16.33 4.52
N ASN A 105 -6.45 16.35 4.00
CA ASN A 105 -5.46 17.41 4.20
C ASN A 105 -5.41 18.39 3.02
N ASN A 106 -5.63 17.93 1.79
CA ASN A 106 -5.56 18.76 0.58
C ASN A 106 -6.93 19.08 -0.04
N CYS A 107 -7.94 19.32 0.78
CA CYS A 107 -9.19 19.87 0.27
C CYS A 107 -9.06 21.38 -0.04
N PHE A 108 -8.58 21.66 -1.24
CA PHE A 108 -8.52 23.00 -1.79
C PHE A 108 -9.42 23.10 -3.01
N LEU A 109 -10.37 24.05 -2.98
CA LEU A 109 -11.09 24.50 -4.17
C LEU A 109 -10.57 25.90 -4.49
N ASN A 110 -9.93 26.07 -5.65
CA ASN A 110 -9.39 27.37 -6.10
C ASN A 110 -8.49 28.07 -5.07
N GLY A 111 -7.61 27.32 -4.39
CA GLY A 111 -6.66 27.89 -3.42
C GLY A 111 -7.26 28.26 -2.05
N ALA A 112 -8.56 28.05 -1.82
CA ALA A 112 -9.17 28.21 -0.51
C ALA A 112 -9.35 26.85 0.19
N SER A 113 -8.79 26.73 1.40
CA SER A 113 -9.04 25.58 2.28
C SER A 113 -10.52 25.57 2.69
N ARG A 114 -11.21 24.44 2.49
CA ARG A 114 -12.58 24.28 3.01
C ARG A 114 -12.58 23.61 4.38
N SER A 115 -13.59 23.97 5.17
CA SER A 115 -13.90 23.53 6.54
C SER A 115 -13.92 22.01 6.75
N LYS A 116 -13.86 21.58 8.03
CA LYS A 116 -14.18 20.24 8.53
C LYS A 116 -15.25 19.53 7.67
N GLY A 117 -14.94 18.33 7.18
CA GLY A 117 -15.86 17.51 6.38
C GLY A 117 -15.52 17.41 4.89
N CYS A 118 -14.34 17.84 4.47
CA CYS A 118 -13.87 17.63 3.09
C CYS A 118 -13.10 16.32 2.86
N ALA A 119 -13.06 15.47 3.88
CA ALA A 119 -12.66 14.07 3.75
C ALA A 119 -13.57 13.37 2.73
N ALA A 120 -13.15 13.36 1.47
CA ALA A 120 -13.71 12.53 0.42
C ALA A 120 -12.83 11.29 0.30
N ASN A 121 -13.40 10.22 -0.21
CA ASN A 121 -12.71 8.96 -0.44
C ASN A 121 -13.19 8.49 -1.82
N TYR A 122 -12.31 7.84 -2.59
CA TYR A 122 -12.52 7.38 -3.99
C TYR A 122 -13.70 6.40 -4.11
N GLY A 123 -14.94 6.85 -3.83
CA GLY A 123 -16.20 6.14 -4.01
C GLY A 123 -17.16 6.08 -2.80
N ALA A 124 -16.77 6.46 -1.57
CA ALA A 124 -17.46 6.04 -0.34
C ALA A 124 -17.10 6.75 0.99
N THR A 125 -17.72 7.87 1.36
CA THR A 125 -17.67 8.40 2.75
C THR A 125 -18.58 7.63 3.71
N GLN A 126 -18.41 7.78 5.04
CA GLN A 126 -19.34 7.24 6.04
C GLN A 126 -19.47 5.70 5.96
N ILE A 127 -18.35 5.01 5.80
CA ILE A 127 -18.30 3.55 5.72
C ILE A 127 -18.67 2.97 7.09
N SER A 128 -19.63 2.05 7.09
CA SER A 128 -20.04 1.29 8.27
C SER A 128 -20.06 -0.20 7.96
N ILE A 129 -19.91 -1.02 9.01
CA ILE A 129 -20.00 -2.46 8.92
C ILE A 129 -21.41 -2.88 9.37
N TRP A 130 -22.11 -3.61 8.51
CA TRP A 130 -23.44 -4.14 8.78
C TRP A 130 -23.38 -5.66 8.85
N SER A 131 -24.17 -6.25 9.75
CA SER A 131 -24.50 -7.67 9.66
C SER A 131 -25.59 -7.90 8.60
N MET A 132 -25.78 -9.14 8.16
CA MET A 132 -26.92 -9.49 7.31
C MET A 132 -28.24 -9.26 8.05
N THR A 133 -28.26 -9.38 9.38
CA THR A 133 -29.43 -9.00 10.20
C THR A 133 -29.80 -7.53 10.00
N ARG A 134 -28.82 -6.63 9.98
CA ARG A 134 -29.03 -5.20 9.67
C ARG A 134 -29.57 -5.01 8.26
N VAL A 135 -29.03 -5.74 7.29
CA VAL A 135 -29.47 -5.69 5.88
C VAL A 135 -30.94 -6.11 5.72
N LEU A 136 -31.37 -7.12 6.48
CA LEU A 136 -32.73 -7.66 6.43
C LEU A 136 -33.72 -6.86 7.30
N ASN A 137 -33.26 -6.30 8.41
CA ASN A 137 -34.09 -5.61 9.39
C ASN A 137 -33.52 -4.23 9.73
N VAL A 138 -34.32 -3.21 9.40
CA VAL A 138 -33.92 -1.83 9.61
C VAL A 138 -33.81 -1.40 11.08
N SER A 139 -34.40 -2.16 12.00
CA SER A 139 -34.34 -1.87 13.44
C SER A 139 -33.05 -2.35 14.09
N ALA A 140 -32.31 -3.28 13.47
CA ALA A 140 -31.00 -3.65 13.95
C ALA A 140 -30.02 -2.49 13.73
N PRO A 141 -29.12 -2.19 14.69
CA PRO A 141 -28.11 -1.15 14.50
C PRO A 141 -26.94 -1.64 13.61
N PRO A 142 -26.19 -0.74 12.98
CA PRO A 142 -24.91 -1.09 12.37
C PRO A 142 -23.91 -1.54 13.45
N LEU A 143 -22.95 -2.41 13.08
CA LEU A 143 -21.91 -2.91 14.00
C LEU A 143 -20.87 -1.85 14.33
N THR A 144 -20.60 -0.96 13.38
CA THR A 144 -19.74 0.20 13.59
C THR A 144 -20.49 1.47 13.26
N SER A 145 -20.17 2.53 14.00
CA SER A 145 -20.60 3.87 13.59
C SER A 145 -19.97 4.19 12.22
N PRO A 146 -20.68 4.91 11.34
CA PRO A 146 -20.11 5.35 10.07
C PRO A 146 -18.83 6.16 10.27
N VAL A 147 -17.77 5.78 9.56
CA VAL A 147 -16.45 6.42 9.60
C VAL A 147 -15.93 6.68 8.19
N THR A 148 -15.20 7.78 8.02
CA THR A 148 -14.41 8.04 6.80
C THR A 148 -12.94 7.95 7.22
N PRO A 149 -12.31 6.77 7.14
CA PRO A 149 -10.94 6.60 7.63
C PRO A 149 -9.94 7.24 6.67
N SER A 150 -8.93 7.95 7.18
CA SER A 150 -7.73 8.36 6.44
C SER A 150 -6.94 7.12 6.00
N ILE A 151 -6.82 6.86 4.69
CA ILE A 151 -5.83 5.92 4.14
C ILE A 151 -4.45 6.54 4.32
N THR A 152 -3.81 6.19 5.42
CA THR A 152 -2.36 6.34 5.55
C THR A 152 -1.74 5.10 4.93
N TYR A 153 -1.07 5.26 3.78
CA TYR A 153 -0.23 4.20 3.25
C TYR A 153 0.96 4.03 4.20
N SER A 154 0.85 3.10 5.15
CA SER A 154 2.01 2.59 5.85
C SER A 154 2.81 1.78 4.83
N VAL A 155 3.95 2.30 4.39
CA VAL A 155 4.90 1.53 3.60
C VAL A 155 5.32 0.34 4.49
N PRO A 156 4.96 -0.91 4.14
CA PRO A 156 5.17 -2.06 5.02
C PRO A 156 6.65 -2.32 5.32
N ASP A 157 7.54 -1.75 4.51
CA ASP A 157 8.99 -1.89 4.62
C ASP A 157 9.70 -0.55 4.85
N ALA A 158 9.35 0.13 5.95
CA ALA A 158 10.33 0.98 6.63
C ALA A 158 11.41 0.15 7.37
N SER A 159 11.52 -1.15 7.05
CA SER A 159 12.55 -2.11 7.46
C SER A 159 13.88 -1.91 6.72
N GLY A 160 14.01 -0.83 5.93
CA GLY A 160 15.30 -0.41 5.40
C GLY A 160 16.28 -0.06 6.53
N LEU A 161 17.57 -0.33 6.31
CA LEU A 161 18.63 0.09 7.22
C LEU A 161 18.49 1.60 7.47
N THR A 162 18.44 2.00 8.74
CA THR A 162 18.52 3.42 9.08
C THR A 162 19.81 4.00 8.51
N PRO A 163 19.85 5.31 8.21
CA PRO A 163 21.07 5.95 7.72
C PRO A 163 22.29 5.69 8.61
N ALA A 164 22.07 5.59 9.92
CA ALA A 164 23.10 5.25 10.89
C ALA A 164 23.58 3.79 10.77
N HIS A 165 22.67 2.82 10.59
CA HIS A 165 23.07 1.42 10.36
C HIS A 165 23.83 1.26 9.05
N LEU A 166 23.39 1.92 7.97
CA LEU A 166 24.09 1.91 6.69
C LEU A 166 25.49 2.51 6.81
N ALA A 167 25.62 3.68 7.47
CA ALA A 167 26.92 4.32 7.72
C ALA A 167 27.83 3.42 8.55
N GLY A 168 27.30 2.76 9.58
CA GLY A 168 28.03 1.81 10.42
C GLY A 168 28.57 0.61 9.63
N ILE A 169 27.75 0.03 8.74
CA ILE A 169 28.17 -1.07 7.86
C ILE A 169 29.29 -0.62 6.93
N ILE A 170 29.13 0.53 6.26
CA ILE A 170 30.14 1.06 5.32
C ILE A 170 31.47 1.29 6.04
N VAL A 171 31.46 2.00 7.17
CA VAL A 171 32.68 2.29 7.95
C VAL A 171 33.31 1.00 8.47
N GLY A 172 32.50 0.09 9.02
CA GLY A 172 32.97 -1.20 9.54
C GLY A 172 33.65 -2.05 8.46
N SER A 173 33.07 -2.13 7.26
CA SER A 173 33.64 -2.85 6.13
C SER A 173 34.97 -2.24 5.66
N ILE A 174 35.07 -0.91 5.59
CA ILE A 174 36.33 -0.22 5.22
C ILE A 174 37.42 -0.51 6.24
N VAL A 175 37.12 -0.38 7.53
CA VAL A 175 38.09 -0.65 8.61
C VAL A 175 38.56 -2.10 8.58
N MET A 176 37.64 -3.04 8.40
CA MET A 176 37.97 -4.47 8.32
C MET A 176 38.87 -4.78 7.12
N LEU A 177 38.58 -4.20 5.95
CA LEU A 177 39.44 -4.33 4.76
C LEU A 177 40.85 -3.78 4.99
N LEU A 178 40.97 -2.63 5.66
CA LEU A 178 42.27 -2.06 6.01
C LEU A 178 43.05 -3.00 6.94
N PHE A 179 42.43 -3.57 7.96
CA PHE A 179 43.07 -4.54 8.84
C PHE A 179 43.54 -5.79 8.09
N PHE A 180 42.71 -6.36 7.21
CA PHE A 180 43.11 -7.51 6.40
C PHE A 180 44.26 -7.17 5.44
N SER A 181 44.25 -5.99 4.81
CA SER A 181 45.33 -5.55 3.93
C SER A 181 46.66 -5.37 4.69
N MET A 182 46.62 -4.80 5.90
CA MET A 182 47.82 -4.65 6.72
C MET A 182 48.35 -6.01 7.18
N ALA A 183 47.47 -6.90 7.68
CA ALA A 183 47.86 -8.23 8.13
C ALA A 183 48.48 -9.06 7.00
N THR A 184 47.88 -9.06 5.81
CA THR A 184 48.43 -9.75 4.64
C THR A 184 49.79 -9.18 4.23
N THR A 185 49.94 -7.86 4.22
CA THR A 185 51.23 -7.21 3.91
C THR A 185 52.31 -7.62 4.91
N LEU A 186 52.00 -7.66 6.21
CA LEU A 186 52.91 -8.10 7.26
C LEU A 186 53.29 -9.57 7.11
N LEU A 187 52.33 -10.45 6.82
CA LEU A 187 52.60 -11.88 6.59
C LEU A 187 53.51 -12.09 5.38
N VAL A 188 53.24 -11.42 4.26
CA VAL A 188 54.09 -11.50 3.05
C VAL A 188 55.49 -10.98 3.34
N ARG A 189 55.62 -9.90 4.11
CA ARG A 189 56.94 -9.39 4.53
C ARG A 189 57.68 -10.36 5.45
N CYS A 190 57.00 -10.97 6.42
CA CYS A 190 57.61 -11.98 7.29
C CYS A 190 58.09 -13.20 6.49
N GLU A 191 57.31 -13.71 5.55
CA GLU A 191 57.70 -14.82 4.68
C GLU A 191 58.84 -14.43 3.72
N ALA A 192 58.81 -13.22 3.16
CA ALA A 192 59.91 -12.71 2.33
C ALA A 192 61.21 -12.55 3.13
N MET A 193 61.14 -12.09 4.38
CA MET A 193 62.29 -11.97 5.29
C MET A 193 62.81 -13.36 5.73
N ARG A 194 61.94 -14.36 5.87
CA ARG A 194 62.32 -15.76 6.12
C ARG A 194 63.09 -16.39 4.97
N ASN A 195 62.86 -15.94 3.74
CA ASN A 195 63.54 -16.40 2.53
C ASN A 195 64.81 -15.61 2.16
N ILE A 196 65.29 -14.72 3.03
CA ILE A 196 66.61 -14.11 2.86
C ILE A 196 67.65 -15.16 3.25
N ARG A 197 68.39 -15.69 2.27
CA ARG A 197 69.58 -16.53 2.52
C ARG A 197 70.59 -15.72 3.33
N ASP A 198 70.78 -16.10 4.58
CA ASP A 198 71.82 -15.53 5.41
C ASP A 198 73.16 -16.21 5.10
N ASN A 199 73.99 -15.53 4.31
CA ASN A 199 75.33 -16.01 3.96
C ASN A 199 76.33 -15.90 5.13
N GLU A 200 75.99 -15.16 6.19
CA GLU A 200 76.83 -15.10 7.40
C GLU A 200 76.75 -16.39 8.22
N SER A 201 75.63 -17.10 8.12
CA SER A 201 75.39 -18.40 8.75
C SER A 201 75.90 -19.59 7.90
N ALA A 202 76.51 -19.33 6.74
CA ALA A 202 77.10 -20.38 5.92
C ALA A 202 78.34 -20.98 6.63
N PRO A 203 78.56 -22.31 6.57
CA PRO A 203 79.78 -22.92 7.13
C PRO A 203 81.03 -22.28 6.51
N LYS A 204 81.89 -21.70 7.35
CA LYS A 204 83.13 -21.01 6.92
C LYS A 204 84.38 -21.85 7.13
N GLU A 205 84.26 -22.97 7.86
CA GLU A 205 85.36 -23.91 8.08
C GLU A 205 85.52 -24.83 6.86
N PRO A 206 86.71 -24.86 6.22
CA PRO A 206 86.93 -25.61 4.98
C PRO A 206 86.94 -27.14 5.17
N THR A 207 86.99 -27.62 6.40
CA THR A 207 86.94 -29.04 6.77
C THR A 207 85.54 -29.55 7.07
N ASP A 208 84.56 -28.65 7.21
CA ASP A 208 83.20 -29.05 7.50
C ASP A 208 82.48 -29.53 6.23
N PRO A 209 81.68 -30.61 6.32
CA PRO A 209 80.96 -31.12 5.18
C PRO A 209 79.92 -30.10 4.70
N VAL A 210 80.14 -29.55 3.51
CA VAL A 210 79.15 -28.72 2.81
C VAL A 210 78.25 -29.58 1.93
N THR A 211 76.95 -29.35 2.01
CA THR A 211 75.99 -29.96 1.08
C THR A 211 75.99 -29.19 -0.24
N LEU A 212 76.60 -29.76 -1.28
CA LEU A 212 76.52 -29.25 -2.64
C LEU A 212 75.24 -29.77 -3.30
N ILE A 213 74.25 -28.89 -3.47
CA ILE A 213 73.05 -29.18 -4.26
C ILE A 213 73.32 -28.70 -5.69
N PHE A 214 73.59 -29.64 -6.60
CA PHE A 214 73.61 -29.36 -8.02
C PHE A 214 72.16 -29.35 -8.52
N THR A 215 71.58 -28.17 -8.65
CA THR A 215 70.33 -28.03 -9.40
C THR A 215 70.68 -28.05 -10.87
N ASP A 216 70.33 -29.15 -11.54
CA ASP A 216 70.39 -29.24 -12.98
C ASP A 216 69.40 -28.22 -13.58
N ILE A 217 69.90 -27.28 -14.39
CA ILE A 217 69.06 -26.37 -15.17
C ILE A 217 69.03 -26.89 -16.61
N GLU A 218 68.45 -28.07 -16.80
CA GLU A 218 67.97 -28.49 -18.12
C GLU A 218 66.61 -27.83 -18.39
N SER A 219 66.63 -26.55 -18.77
CA SER A 219 65.72 -25.94 -19.75
C SER A 219 65.93 -24.43 -19.79
N SER A 220 67.07 -24.00 -20.34
CA SER A 220 67.15 -22.73 -21.06
C SER A 220 66.92 -23.04 -22.55
N THR A 221 65.68 -23.03 -22.98
CA THR A 221 65.37 -22.72 -24.38
C THR A 221 64.96 -21.26 -24.41
N ALA A 222 65.94 -20.44 -24.80
CA ALA A 222 65.69 -19.11 -25.31
C ALA A 222 65.04 -19.24 -26.70
N LEU A 223 63.78 -18.85 -26.80
CA LEU A 223 63.17 -18.12 -27.92
C LEU A 223 61.77 -17.64 -27.51
#